data_AF-J2P4I8-F1
#
_entry.id   AF-J2P4I8-F1
#
_cell.length_a   1.000
_cell.length_b   1.000
_cell.length_c   1.000
_cell.angle_alpha   90.00
_cell.angle_beta   90.00
_cell.angle_gamma   90.00
#
_symmetry.space_group_name_H-M   'P 1'
#
loop_
_entity.id
_entity.type
_entity.pdbx_description
1 polymer ?
#
loop_
_entity_poly.entity_id
_entity_poly.type
_entity_poly.pdbx_seq_one_letter_code
_entity_poly.pdbx_strand_id
1 'polypeptide(L)' 'MIRLRLTTGHYVTFDNAVDMLDFVLERMLLAGEL' A
#
# COMPACT_ATOMS: atom_id res chain seq x y z
N MET A 1 3.59 2.37 13.22
CA MET A 1 2.86 3.42 12.48
C MET A 1 3.68 3.89 11.30
N ILE A 2 3.37 3.38 10.11
CA ILE A 2 4.00 3.73 8.83
C ILE A 2 2.98 4.53 8.03
N ARG A 3 3.42 5.61 7.38
CA ARG A 3 2.55 6.45 6.55
C ARG A 3 3.04 6.42 5.12
N LEU A 4 2.21 5.92 4.21
CA LEU A 4 2.45 5.96 2.77
C LEU A 4 1.68 7.13 2.16
N ARG A 5 2.37 7.89 1.31
CA ARG A 5 1.73 8.87 0.43
C ARG A 5 1.49 8.20 -0.91
N LEU A 6 0.23 8.04 -1.28
CA LEU A 6 -0.14 7.53 -2.59
C LEU A 6 0.05 8.63 -3.65
N THR A 7 0.35 8.21 -4.88
CA THR A 7 0.45 9.10 -6.05
C THR A 7 -0.87 9.83 -6.33
N THR A 8 -1.99 9.30 -5.87
CA THR A 8 -3.33 9.93 -5.91
C THR A 8 -3.49 11.10 -4.94
N GLY A 9 -2.48 11.41 -4.12
CA GLY A 9 -2.52 12.49 -3.13
C GLY A 9 -3.10 12.08 -1.78
N HIS A 10 -3.65 10.86 -1.67
CA HIS A 10 -4.16 10.31 -0.41
C HIS A 10 -3.04 9.76 0.47
N TYR A 11 -3.20 9.88 1.79
CA TYR A 11 -2.33 9.25 2.76
C TYR A 11 -3.01 8.01 3.33
N VAL A 12 -2.27 6.90 3.41
CA VAL A 12 -2.70 5.69 4.08
C VAL A 12 -1.74 5.42 5.23
N THR A 13 -2.30 5.15 6.40
CA THR A 13 -1.57 4.82 7.62
C THR A 13 -1.72 3.35 7.92
N PHE A 14 -0.60 2.71 8.25
CA PHE A 14 -0.51 1.30 8.59
C PHE A 14 0.09 1.15 9.98
N ASP A 15 -0.41 0.19 10.75
CA ASP A 15 0.08 -0.06 12.09
C ASP A 15 1.41 -0.83 12.06
N ASN A 16 1.54 -1.77 11.12
CA ASN A 16 2.73 -2.59 10.93
C ASN A 16 3.19 -2.63 9.44
N ALA A 17 4.39 -3.17 9.19
CA ALA A 17 4.96 -3.26 7.84
C ALA A 17 4.34 -4.37 6.97
N VAL A 18 3.72 -5.38 7.59
CA VAL A 18 3.05 -6.49 6.89
C VAL A 18 1.78 -5.98 6.22
N ASP A 19 0.94 -5.24 6.93
CA ASP A 19 -0.29 -4.63 6.39
C ASP A 19 0.02 -3.70 5.21
N MET A 20 1.14 -2.98 5.31
CA MET A 20 1.63 -2.11 4.24
C MET A 20 2.01 -2.91 2.99
N LEU A 21 2.73 -4.03 3.16
CA LEU A 21 3.13 -4.90 2.06
C LEU A 21 1.94 -5.61 1.43
N ASP A 22 1.01 -6.12 2.23
CA ASP A 22 -0.23 -6.74 1.74
C ASP A 22 -1.03 -5.75 0.88
N PHE A 23 -1.17 -4.49 1.34
CA PHE A 23 -1.82 -3.44 0.54
C PHE A 23 -1.11 -3.17 -0.79
N VAL A 24 0.24 -3.11 -0.80
CA VAL A 24 1.00 -2.88 -2.04
C VAL A 24 0.88 -4.08 -2.97
N LEU A 25 0.99 -5.30 -2.46
CA LEU A 25 0.86 -6.54 -3.23
C LEU A 25 -0.53 -6.68 -3.84
N GLU A 26 -1.59 -6.38 -3.08
CA GLU A 26 -2.97 -6.39 -3.61
C GLU A 26 -3.13 -5.39 -4.75
N ARG A 27 -2.53 -4.19 -4.63
CA ARG A 27 -2.53 -3.19 -5.71
C ARG A 27 -1.76 -3.65 -6.95
N MET A 28 -0.60 -4.28 -6.78
CA MET A 28 0.19 -4.81 -7.90
C MET A 28 -0.51 -5.97 -8.60
N LEU A 29 -1.17 -6.85 -7.83
CA LEU A 29 -1.98 -7.94 -8.36
C LEU A 29 -3.17 -7.41 -9.18
N LEU A 30 -3.89 -6.41 -8.67
CA LEU A 30 -4.98 -5.76 -9.41
C LEU A 30 -4.51 -5.02 -10.67
N ALA A 31 -3.28 -4.51 -10.66
CA ALA A 31 -2.67 -3.88 -11.82
C ALA A 31 -2.17 -4.89 -12.87
N GLY A 32 -2.13 -6.19 -12.54
CA GLY A 32 -1.55 -7.23 -13.41
C GLY A 32 -0.02 -7.11 -13.55
N GLU A 33 0.65 -6.46 -12.59
CA GLU A 33 2.11 -6.31 -12.54
C GLU A 33 2.81 -7.47 -11.82
N LEU A 34 2.06 -8.51 -11.45
CA LEU A 34 2.49 -9.70 -10.71
C LEU A 34 2.16 -10.96 -11.52
#